data_AF-A0AAF0RFB1-F1
#
_entry.id   AF-A0AAF0RFB1-F1
#
_cell.length_a   1.000
_cell.length_b   1.000
_cell.length_c   1.000
_cell.angle_alpha   90.00
_cell.angle_beta   90.00
_cell.angle_gamma   90.00
#
_symmetry.space_group_name_H-M   'P 1'
#
loop_
_entity.id
_entity.type
_entity.pdbx_description
1 polymer ?
#
loop_
_entity_poly.entity_id
_entity_poly.type
_entity_poly.pdbx_seq_one_letter_code
_entity_poly.pdbx_strand_id
1 'polypeptide(L)'
;MSSSTLTQRTAAPAAGTAPATRGSGRPVDRSPLATRATALDGLRTVAIVIVMLYHLHVAGFEGGFIGVTVFFVLSGFLITTLLLGEHRRTGTIRLGSFWLKRLLRLYPALLVMVAAGLALWSWVGGYKGASFSPGEAAFIALSYTGNLFRSFWDTTQGVFAHTWSLSMEEQFYLVWPPVLVLLFALRTRRRALMAGLGVVIVGASVASWASYRTPNGGATPDVYFSPVLGLVPLATGCLLALLLDDERVRAWAAGLAGHLGTWVGIGLLAAVQFWIDDDWTQHAWTFGLLLPATGLVSAALIGGLVSVRSPLSAALSWTPMAWFGRRVSYSAYLWHPLVIALLGTVASSAFGAWAWVWLLGAAVLVAVGAAYAVEVPVEKLRRRFREARRLLAAERSAAQTLR
;
A
#
# COMPACT_ATOMS: atom_id res chain seq x y z
N MET A 1 36.06 -60.45 -46.11
CA MET A 1 36.75 -60.93 -44.89
C MET A 1 38.21 -60.52 -44.98
N SER A 2 38.76 -59.97 -43.89
CA SER A 2 40.14 -59.43 -43.74
C SER A 2 40.41 -58.13 -44.52
N SER A 3 41.08 -57.07 -44.02
CA SER A 3 41.94 -56.82 -42.84
C SER A 3 41.96 -55.28 -42.58
N SER A 4 41.84 -54.80 -41.34
CA SER A 4 42.92 -54.30 -40.44
C SER A 4 43.52 -52.90 -40.71
N THR A 5 43.69 -52.18 -39.59
CA THR A 5 44.79 -51.26 -39.17
C THR A 5 44.80 -49.75 -39.53
N LEU A 6 44.69 -48.93 -38.45
CA LEU A 6 45.50 -47.75 -38.02
C LEU A 6 45.92 -46.71 -39.10
N THR A 7 45.84 -45.38 -38.91
CA THR A 7 46.63 -44.57 -37.95
C THR A 7 46.25 -43.07 -38.07
N GLN A 8 46.49 -42.31 -36.99
CA GLN A 8 46.42 -40.85 -36.81
C GLN A 8 47.00 -39.98 -37.94
N ARG A 9 46.43 -38.77 -38.13
CA ARG A 9 47.24 -37.56 -38.39
C ARG A 9 46.54 -36.26 -37.96
N THR A 10 47.27 -35.52 -37.15
CA THR A 10 47.08 -34.16 -36.63
C THR A 10 47.10 -33.07 -37.72
N ALA A 11 46.29 -32.02 -37.58
CA ALA A 11 46.70 -30.60 -37.62
C ALA A 11 45.48 -29.65 -37.74
N ALA A 12 45.40 -28.68 -36.82
CA ALA A 12 44.73 -27.38 -37.02
C ALA A 12 45.84 -26.30 -37.12
N PRO A 13 45.58 -24.98 -37.33
CA PRO A 13 44.34 -24.27 -37.68
C PRO A 13 44.53 -23.22 -38.83
N ALA A 14 43.45 -22.64 -39.37
CA ALA A 14 43.52 -21.30 -39.98
C ALA A 14 42.16 -20.58 -40.01
N ALA A 15 42.07 -19.55 -39.15
CA ALA A 15 41.40 -18.26 -39.29
C ALA A 15 40.10 -18.15 -40.13
N GLY A 16 38.96 -18.02 -39.43
CA GLY A 16 37.76 -17.36 -39.93
C GLY A 16 37.45 -16.14 -39.06
N THR A 17 37.62 -14.94 -39.59
CA THR A 17 37.08 -13.70 -39.02
C THR A 17 36.03 -13.13 -39.97
N ALA A 18 34.76 -13.19 -39.54
CA ALA A 18 33.65 -12.43 -40.12
C ALA A 18 32.82 -11.82 -38.96
N PRO A 19 32.18 -10.66 -39.17
CA PRO A 19 32.04 -9.63 -38.14
C PRO A 19 30.81 -9.79 -37.24
N ALA A 20 30.98 -9.41 -35.97
CA ALA A 20 29.94 -9.40 -34.95
C ALA A 20 28.84 -8.37 -35.26
N THR A 21 27.65 -8.86 -35.63
CA THR A 21 26.42 -8.07 -35.60
C THR A 21 25.99 -7.86 -34.15
N ARG A 22 25.96 -6.59 -33.73
CA ARG A 22 25.38 -6.17 -32.46
C ARG A 22 23.87 -6.46 -32.48
N GLY A 23 23.48 -7.58 -31.87
CA GLY A 23 22.08 -7.89 -31.60
C GLY A 23 21.47 -6.86 -30.67
N SER A 24 20.48 -6.14 -31.19
CA SER A 24 19.57 -5.27 -30.46
C SER A 24 18.92 -6.02 -29.29
N GLY A 25 18.94 -5.40 -28.11
CA GLY A 25 18.36 -5.97 -26.90
C GLY A 25 16.87 -6.24 -27.08
N ARG A 26 16.47 -7.51 -27.05
CA ARG A 26 15.07 -7.90 -26.82
C ARG A 26 14.59 -7.21 -25.53
N PRO A 27 13.35 -6.67 -25.49
CA PRO A 27 12.79 -6.18 -24.25
C PRO A 27 12.78 -7.34 -23.25
N VAL A 28 13.39 -7.11 -22.09
CA VAL A 28 13.40 -8.08 -20.98
C VAL A 28 11.96 -8.44 -20.67
N ASP A 29 11.58 -9.69 -20.97
CA ASP A 29 10.28 -10.23 -20.64
C ASP A 29 10.12 -10.14 -19.11
N ARG A 30 9.27 -9.21 -18.65
CA ARG A 30 9.09 -8.97 -17.22
C ARG A 30 8.44 -10.22 -16.65
N SER A 31 9.06 -10.83 -15.63
CA SER A 31 8.47 -11.98 -14.94
C SER A 31 6.98 -11.72 -14.64
N PRO A 32 6.08 -12.71 -14.76
CA PRO A 32 4.65 -12.52 -14.51
C PRO A 32 4.33 -11.83 -13.16
N LEU A 33 5.19 -12.03 -12.15
CA LEU A 33 5.10 -11.37 -10.84
C LEU A 33 5.36 -9.85 -10.89
N ALA A 34 6.25 -9.39 -11.77
CA ALA A 34 6.53 -7.96 -11.98
C ALA A 34 5.41 -7.25 -12.75
N THR A 35 4.75 -7.93 -13.69
CA THR A 35 3.57 -7.42 -14.39
C THR A 35 2.37 -7.33 -13.44
N ARG A 36 2.16 -8.35 -12.59
CA ARG A 36 1.12 -8.36 -11.55
C ARG A 36 1.29 -7.24 -10.51
N ALA A 37 2.54 -6.89 -10.18
CA ALA A 37 2.83 -5.75 -9.31
C ALA A 37 2.43 -4.39 -9.92
N THR A 38 2.39 -4.28 -11.24
CA THR A 38 2.08 -3.01 -11.94
C THR A 38 0.59 -2.67 -11.86
N ALA A 39 -0.31 -3.66 -11.98
CA ALA A 39 -1.74 -3.45 -11.83
C ALA A 39 -2.12 -3.01 -10.40
N LEU A 40 -1.42 -3.52 -9.38
CA LEU A 40 -1.63 -3.09 -8.00
C LEU A 40 -1.18 -1.64 -7.77
N ASP A 41 -0.13 -1.18 -8.44
CA ASP A 41 0.23 0.24 -8.43
C ASP A 41 -0.87 1.07 -9.10
N GLY A 42 -1.44 0.62 -10.23
CA GLY A 42 -2.62 1.28 -10.82
C GLY A 42 -3.83 1.34 -9.89
N LEU A 43 -4.12 0.25 -9.17
CA LEU A 43 -5.20 0.22 -8.17
C LEU A 43 -4.99 1.23 -7.05
N ARG A 44 -3.74 1.43 -6.60
CA ARG A 44 -3.42 2.50 -5.63
C ARG A 44 -3.73 3.88 -6.16
N THR A 45 -3.53 4.13 -7.45
CA THR A 45 -3.89 5.42 -8.08
C THR A 45 -5.39 5.66 -8.00
N VAL A 46 -6.18 4.65 -8.35
CA VAL A 46 -7.65 4.75 -8.24
C VAL A 46 -8.06 5.00 -6.79
N ALA A 47 -7.50 4.25 -5.84
CA ALA A 47 -7.80 4.38 -4.42
C ALA A 47 -7.49 5.79 -3.88
N ILE A 48 -6.32 6.37 -4.19
CA ILE A 48 -6.00 7.72 -3.71
C ILE A 48 -6.82 8.80 -4.40
N VAL A 49 -7.16 8.64 -5.69
CA VAL A 49 -8.03 9.59 -6.40
C VAL A 49 -9.42 9.61 -5.75
N ILE A 50 -10.00 8.46 -5.41
CA ILE A 50 -11.28 8.39 -4.68
C ILE A 50 -11.19 9.13 -3.34
N VAL A 51 -10.11 8.93 -2.57
CA VAL A 51 -9.89 9.63 -1.30
C VAL A 51 -9.77 11.15 -1.49
N MET A 52 -9.06 11.60 -2.54
CA MET A 52 -8.92 13.03 -2.83
C MET A 52 -10.25 13.66 -3.24
N LEU A 53 -11.05 12.97 -4.07
CA LEU A 53 -12.35 13.45 -4.52
C LEU A 53 -13.35 13.56 -3.35
N TYR A 54 -13.29 12.62 -2.40
CA TYR A 54 -14.03 12.71 -1.14
C TYR A 54 -13.68 13.98 -0.34
N HIS A 55 -12.39 14.25 -0.12
CA HIS A 55 -11.95 15.44 0.62
C HIS A 55 -12.18 16.76 -0.14
N LEU A 56 -12.41 16.69 -1.46
CA LEU A 56 -12.80 17.82 -2.30
C LEU A 56 -14.32 18.01 -2.35
N HIS A 57 -15.10 17.18 -1.67
CA HIS A 57 -16.58 17.20 -1.68
C HIS A 57 -17.17 17.11 -3.09
N VAL A 58 -16.57 16.26 -3.95
CA VAL A 58 -17.12 16.00 -5.29
C VAL A 58 -18.31 15.05 -5.17
N ALA A 59 -19.46 15.46 -5.69
CA ALA A 59 -20.69 14.66 -5.65
C ALA A 59 -20.49 13.28 -6.29
N GLY A 60 -21.00 12.23 -5.64
CA GLY A 60 -20.83 10.82 -6.02
C GLY A 60 -19.53 10.18 -5.52
N PHE A 61 -18.73 10.90 -4.73
CA PHE A 61 -17.49 10.41 -4.12
C PHE A 61 -17.52 10.36 -2.58
N GLU A 62 -18.71 10.26 -1.99
CA GLU A 62 -18.98 10.20 -0.54
C GLU A 62 -18.33 8.94 0.10
N GLY A 63 -18.22 7.85 -0.67
CA GLY A 63 -17.55 6.60 -0.31
C GLY A 63 -16.02 6.61 -0.21
N GLY A 64 -15.39 7.75 0.16
CA GLY A 64 -13.92 7.89 0.24
C GLY A 64 -13.20 6.81 1.06
N PHE A 65 -13.88 6.22 2.05
CA PHE A 65 -13.37 5.10 2.85
C PHE A 65 -13.01 3.87 1.99
N ILE A 66 -13.63 3.67 0.82
CA ILE A 66 -13.34 2.54 -0.08
C ILE A 66 -11.88 2.58 -0.51
N GLY A 67 -11.37 3.77 -0.84
CA GLY A 67 -9.95 3.95 -1.16
C GLY A 67 -9.05 3.55 0.00
N VAL A 68 -9.40 3.97 1.23
CA VAL A 68 -8.66 3.61 2.45
C VAL A 68 -8.70 2.09 2.71
N THR A 69 -9.87 1.47 2.58
CA THR A 69 -10.05 0.02 2.71
C THR A 69 -9.19 -0.74 1.70
N VAL A 70 -9.15 -0.31 0.43
CA VAL A 70 -8.29 -0.91 -0.60
C VAL A 70 -6.82 -0.77 -0.22
N PHE A 71 -6.38 0.39 0.30
CA PHE A 71 -5.01 0.57 0.79
C PHE A 71 -4.69 -0.39 1.94
N PHE A 72 -5.56 -0.51 2.94
CA PHE A 72 -5.34 -1.42 4.06
C PHE A 72 -5.27 -2.90 3.63
N VAL A 73 -6.16 -3.35 2.74
CA VAL A 73 -6.09 -4.72 2.21
C VAL A 73 -4.80 -4.92 1.40
N LEU A 74 -4.39 -3.95 0.58
CA LEU A 74 -3.11 -4.00 -0.14
C LEU A 74 -1.92 -4.05 0.83
N SER A 75 -1.96 -3.28 1.91
CA SER A 75 -0.91 -3.23 2.92
C SER A 75 -0.76 -4.58 3.62
N GLY A 76 -1.85 -5.18 4.11
CA GLY A 76 -1.85 -6.53 4.66
C GLY A 76 -1.34 -7.60 3.68
N PHE A 77 -1.82 -7.54 2.43
CA PHE A 77 -1.44 -8.48 1.37
C PHE A 77 0.06 -8.40 1.03
N LEU A 78 0.58 -7.20 0.81
CA LEU A 78 1.95 -6.99 0.34
C LEU A 78 2.99 -7.23 1.44
N ILE A 79 2.71 -6.82 2.67
CA ILE A 79 3.61 -7.12 3.80
C ILE A 79 3.68 -8.63 4.01
N THR A 80 2.54 -9.30 4.09
CA THR A 80 2.50 -10.74 4.34
C THR A 80 3.18 -11.52 3.22
N THR A 81 2.90 -11.17 1.95
CA THR A 81 3.59 -11.79 0.79
C THR A 81 5.10 -11.58 0.83
N LEU A 82 5.56 -10.39 1.23
CA LEU A 82 6.99 -10.09 1.36
C LEU A 82 7.65 -10.92 2.47
N LEU A 83 7.02 -11.01 3.64
CA LEU A 83 7.54 -11.75 4.79
C LEU A 83 7.57 -13.27 4.52
N LEU A 84 6.51 -13.81 3.91
CA LEU A 84 6.45 -15.20 3.47
C LEU A 84 7.55 -15.50 2.45
N GLY A 85 7.77 -14.60 1.50
CA GLY A 85 8.85 -14.72 0.51
C GLY A 85 10.26 -14.67 1.13
N GLU A 86 10.49 -13.82 2.14
CA GLU A 86 11.78 -13.78 2.87
C GLU A 86 11.99 -15.05 3.68
N HIS A 87 10.96 -15.51 4.40
CA HIS A 87 11.02 -16.74 5.19
C HIS A 87 11.29 -17.98 4.32
N ARG A 88 10.60 -18.14 3.17
CA ARG A 88 10.88 -19.23 2.24
C ARG A 88 12.32 -19.25 1.73
N ARG A 89 12.89 -18.06 1.47
CA ARG A 89 14.23 -17.94 0.89
C ARG A 89 15.36 -18.09 1.91
N THR A 90 15.12 -17.75 3.17
CA THR A 90 16.19 -17.59 4.18
C THR A 90 15.92 -18.33 5.48
N GLY A 91 14.77 -18.98 5.64
CA GLY A 91 14.32 -19.64 6.86
C GLY A 91 13.99 -18.68 8.02
N THR A 92 14.24 -17.38 7.86
CA THR A 92 14.09 -16.38 8.93
C THR A 92 13.48 -15.09 8.39
N ILE A 93 12.99 -14.22 9.27
CA ILE A 93 12.51 -12.89 8.92
C ILE A 93 13.39 -11.89 9.67
N ARG A 94 14.02 -10.96 8.95
CA ARG A 94 14.89 -9.95 9.54
C ARG A 94 14.11 -8.69 9.89
N LEU A 95 13.47 -8.69 11.06
CA LEU A 95 12.61 -7.60 11.54
C LEU A 95 13.28 -6.22 11.48
N GLY A 96 14.52 -6.09 11.98
CA GLY A 96 15.26 -4.82 11.92
C GLY A 96 15.48 -4.31 10.49
N SER A 97 15.76 -5.22 9.54
CA SER A 97 15.88 -4.86 8.12
C SER A 97 14.54 -4.49 7.49
N PHE A 98 13.44 -5.07 7.97
CA PHE A 98 12.09 -4.75 7.54
C PHE A 98 11.70 -3.34 8.00
N TRP A 99 11.79 -3.06 9.31
CA TRP A 99 11.42 -1.77 9.90
C TRP A 99 12.28 -0.63 9.37
N LEU A 100 13.61 -0.82 9.26
CA LEU A 100 14.49 0.22 8.71
C LEU A 100 14.11 0.60 7.27
N LYS A 101 13.74 -0.37 6.42
CA LYS A 101 13.31 -0.08 5.04
C LYS A 101 12.00 0.70 5.00
N ARG A 102 11.11 0.48 5.97
CA ARG A 102 9.81 1.16 6.10
C ARG A 102 9.98 2.57 6.64
N LEU A 103 10.73 2.72 7.73
CA LEU A 103 11.09 4.01 8.30
C LEU A 103 11.72 4.92 7.24
N LEU A 104 12.76 4.45 6.54
CA LEU A 104 13.41 5.22 5.48
C LEU A 104 12.53 5.45 4.23
N ARG A 105 11.42 4.73 4.08
CA ARG A 105 10.49 4.93 2.97
C ARG A 105 9.46 6.00 3.29
N LEU A 106 8.95 6.04 4.51
CA LEU A 106 7.74 6.80 4.87
C LEU A 106 8.09 8.04 5.70
N TYR A 107 8.95 7.89 6.70
CA TYR A 107 9.23 8.93 7.67
C TYR A 107 9.80 10.23 7.09
N PRO A 108 10.74 10.21 6.10
CA PRO A 108 11.28 11.44 5.53
C PRO A 108 10.22 12.35 4.89
N ALA A 109 9.28 11.79 4.12
CA ALA A 109 8.24 12.59 3.49
C ALA A 109 7.21 13.09 4.51
N LEU A 110 6.89 12.27 5.52
CA LEU A 110 6.06 12.69 6.65
C LEU A 110 6.68 13.88 7.40
N LEU A 111 7.98 13.85 7.70
CA LEU A 111 8.68 14.94 8.38
C LEU A 111 8.58 16.26 7.60
N VAL A 112 8.79 16.20 6.27
CA VAL A 112 8.70 17.40 5.42
C VAL A 112 7.27 17.93 5.38
N MET A 113 6.27 17.05 5.28
CA MET A 113 4.86 17.45 5.34
C MET A 113 4.54 18.09 6.71
N VAL A 114 5.02 17.53 7.82
CA VAL A 114 4.74 18.04 9.17
C VAL A 114 5.39 19.39 9.36
N ALA A 115 6.65 19.54 8.94
CA ALA A 115 7.36 20.81 8.97
C ALA A 115 6.63 21.89 8.14
N ALA A 116 6.15 21.54 6.95
CA ALA A 116 5.37 22.46 6.12
C ALA A 116 4.03 22.83 6.78
N GLY A 117 3.31 21.86 7.33
CA GLY A 117 2.05 22.11 8.02
C GLY A 117 2.21 22.95 9.29
N LEU A 118 3.32 22.78 10.02
CA LEU A 118 3.68 23.63 11.16
C LEU A 118 3.99 25.07 10.72
N ALA A 119 4.83 25.22 9.69
CA ALA A 119 5.21 26.54 9.16
C ALA A 119 4.00 27.32 8.61
N LEU A 120 3.03 26.60 8.04
CA LEU A 120 1.85 27.18 7.42
C LEU A 120 0.61 27.16 8.33
N TRP A 121 0.74 26.71 9.59
CA TRP A 121 -0.40 26.53 10.50
C TRP A 121 -1.24 27.79 10.68
N SER A 122 -0.57 28.93 10.90
CA SER A 122 -1.23 30.24 11.08
C SER A 122 -1.93 30.73 9.81
N TRP A 123 -1.44 30.33 8.63
CA TRP A 123 -2.03 30.71 7.34
C TRP A 123 -3.30 29.93 7.03
N VAL A 124 -3.41 28.71 7.57
CA VAL A 124 -4.63 27.91 7.57
C VAL A 124 -5.65 28.44 8.61
N GLY A 125 -5.38 29.60 9.22
CA GLY A 125 -6.29 30.29 10.15
C GLY A 125 -6.48 29.59 11.49
N GLY A 126 -5.60 28.62 11.82
CA GLY A 126 -5.84 27.64 12.87
C GLY A 126 -7.05 26.79 12.50
N TYR A 127 -6.84 25.59 11.97
CA TYR A 127 -7.91 24.71 11.47
C TYR A 127 -9.09 24.71 12.46
N LYS A 128 -10.18 25.43 12.16
CA LYS A 128 -11.27 25.69 13.10
C LYS A 128 -11.81 24.35 13.59
N GLY A 129 -11.53 24.00 14.84
CA GLY A 129 -11.87 22.71 15.43
C GLY A 129 -10.71 21.78 15.79
N ALA A 130 -9.45 22.13 15.53
CA ALA A 130 -8.30 21.37 16.04
C ALA A 130 -8.34 21.30 17.58
N SER A 131 -8.18 20.10 18.14
CA SER A 131 -8.22 19.87 19.59
C SER A 131 -6.89 20.12 20.29
N PHE A 132 -5.83 20.35 19.51
CA PHE A 132 -4.45 20.40 19.98
C PHE A 132 -3.73 21.63 19.44
N SER A 133 -2.70 22.07 20.17
CA SER A 133 -1.74 23.05 19.65
C SER A 133 -0.98 22.47 18.43
N PRO A 134 -0.36 23.32 17.58
CA PRO A 134 0.36 22.85 16.40
C PRO A 134 1.45 21.82 16.75
N GLY A 135 2.18 22.06 17.85
CA GLY A 135 3.26 21.18 18.30
C GLY A 135 2.75 19.81 18.78
N GLU A 136 1.65 19.78 19.53
CA GLU A 136 1.02 18.53 19.97
C GLU A 136 0.44 17.76 18.78
N ALA A 137 -0.25 18.43 17.86
CA ALA A 137 -0.79 17.82 16.65
C ALA A 137 0.32 17.21 15.78
N ALA A 138 1.45 17.92 15.63
CA ALA A 138 2.63 17.42 14.94
C ALA A 138 3.26 16.22 15.65
N PHE A 139 3.39 16.27 16.98
CA PHE A 139 3.88 15.14 17.77
C PHE A 139 3.02 13.89 17.56
N ILE A 140 1.70 14.03 17.66
CA ILE A 140 0.74 12.92 17.47
C ILE A 140 0.85 12.31 16.06
N ALA A 141 1.04 13.15 15.03
CA ALA A 141 1.23 12.67 13.66
C ALA A 141 2.57 11.92 13.50
N LEU A 142 3.65 12.43 14.09
CA LEU A 142 5.00 11.83 14.03
C LEU A 142 5.16 10.59 14.90
N SER A 143 4.35 10.44 15.96
CA SER A 143 4.32 9.25 16.81
C SER A 143 3.41 8.15 16.30
N TYR A 144 2.70 8.36 15.18
CA TYR A 144 1.72 7.43 14.62
C TYR A 144 0.62 7.04 15.63
N THR A 145 0.07 8.02 16.33
CA THR A 145 -1.00 7.80 17.34
C THR A 145 -2.30 8.54 17.02
N GLY A 146 -2.42 9.18 15.84
CA GLY A 146 -3.58 10.01 15.50
C GLY A 146 -4.91 9.29 15.56
N ASN A 147 -4.96 8.02 15.13
CA ASN A 147 -6.15 7.18 15.22
C ASN A 147 -6.55 6.88 16.68
N LEU A 148 -5.60 6.70 17.60
CA LEU A 148 -5.90 6.44 19.00
C LEU A 148 -6.51 7.68 19.66
N PHE A 149 -5.94 8.84 19.39
CA PHE A 149 -6.46 10.12 19.89
C PHE A 149 -7.86 10.42 19.36
N ARG A 150 -8.09 10.14 18.06
CA ARG A 150 -9.40 10.30 17.43
C ARG A 150 -10.42 9.29 17.97
N SER A 151 -10.01 8.03 18.11
CA SER A 151 -10.89 6.97 18.56
C SER A 151 -11.24 7.13 20.04
N PHE A 152 -10.29 7.24 20.97
CA PHE A 152 -10.62 7.18 22.41
C PHE A 152 -11.06 8.52 23.02
N TRP A 153 -10.74 9.66 22.39
CA TRP A 153 -11.01 11.00 22.94
C TRP A 153 -11.77 11.93 21.99
N ASP A 154 -12.19 11.47 20.82
CA ASP A 154 -12.87 12.28 19.78
C ASP A 154 -12.15 13.60 19.46
N THR A 155 -10.82 13.54 19.39
CA THR A 155 -9.98 14.71 19.11
C THR A 155 -9.53 14.75 17.66
N THR A 156 -9.19 15.93 17.15
CA THR A 156 -8.68 16.10 15.77
C THR A 156 -7.37 16.90 15.76
N GLN A 157 -6.40 16.43 14.97
CA GLN A 157 -5.08 17.04 14.78
C GLN A 157 -5.09 18.13 13.69
N GLY A 158 -6.26 18.65 13.31
CA GLY A 158 -6.41 19.69 12.29
C GLY A 158 -5.89 19.23 10.93
N VAL A 159 -4.97 19.98 10.33
CA VAL A 159 -4.36 19.66 9.03
C VAL A 159 -3.66 18.29 9.00
N PHE A 160 -3.28 17.75 10.15
CA PHE A 160 -2.67 16.43 10.27
C PHE A 160 -3.66 15.31 10.54
N ALA A 161 -4.97 15.60 10.68
CA ALA A 161 -5.97 14.62 11.08
C ALA A 161 -5.97 13.38 10.19
N HIS A 162 -5.83 13.56 8.86
CA HIS A 162 -5.80 12.47 7.87
C HIS A 162 -4.74 11.40 8.16
N THR A 163 -3.66 11.72 8.88
CA THR A 163 -2.57 10.79 9.25
C THR A 163 -3.01 9.65 10.19
N TRP A 164 -4.26 9.65 10.65
CA TRP A 164 -4.86 8.55 11.39
C TRP A 164 -4.72 7.20 10.67
N SER A 165 -4.93 7.15 9.35
CA SER A 165 -4.90 5.87 8.62
C SER A 165 -3.46 5.39 8.42
N LEU A 166 -2.51 6.32 8.26
CA LEU A 166 -1.08 6.01 8.28
C LEU A 166 -0.64 5.48 9.65
N SER A 167 -1.18 6.03 10.73
CA SER A 167 -0.93 5.55 12.09
C SER A 167 -1.34 4.09 12.27
N MET A 168 -2.51 3.71 11.77
CA MET A 168 -2.97 2.31 11.79
C MET A 168 -2.04 1.37 11.00
N GLU A 169 -1.59 1.79 9.80
CA GLU A 169 -0.67 0.97 9.00
C GLU A 169 0.66 0.74 9.71
N GLU A 170 1.26 1.78 10.30
CA GLU A 170 2.54 1.66 11.00
C GLU A 170 2.42 0.84 12.28
N GLN A 171 1.34 1.00 13.05
CA GLN A 171 1.01 0.12 14.19
C GLN A 171 0.92 -1.35 13.73
N PHE A 172 0.27 -1.60 12.61
CA PHE A 172 0.22 -2.94 12.02
C PHE A 172 1.60 -3.45 11.58
N TYR A 173 2.44 -2.61 10.98
CA TYR A 173 3.81 -2.99 10.59
C TYR A 173 4.73 -3.24 11.79
N LEU A 174 4.42 -2.65 12.95
CA LEU A 174 5.12 -2.94 14.20
C LEU A 174 4.71 -4.32 14.75
N VAL A 175 3.42 -4.65 14.70
CA VAL A 175 2.84 -5.84 15.36
C VAL A 175 2.86 -7.09 14.49
N TRP A 176 2.44 -7.02 13.24
CA TRP A 176 2.23 -8.21 12.39
C TRP A 176 3.51 -9.00 12.09
N PRO A 177 4.66 -8.39 11.73
CA PRO A 177 5.87 -9.16 11.45
C PRO A 177 6.38 -9.96 12.66
N PRO A 178 6.48 -9.41 13.89
CA PRO A 178 6.78 -10.21 15.08
C PRO A 178 5.78 -11.33 15.36
N VAL A 179 4.48 -11.06 15.22
CA VAL A 179 3.43 -12.08 15.37
C VAL A 179 3.66 -13.23 14.38
N LEU A 180 3.95 -12.92 13.12
CA LEU A 180 4.21 -13.94 12.11
C LEU A 180 5.49 -14.74 12.40
N VAL A 181 6.54 -14.08 12.90
CA VAL A 181 7.78 -14.74 13.37
C VAL A 181 7.49 -15.70 14.52
N LEU A 182 6.74 -15.26 15.53
CA LEU A 182 6.36 -16.08 16.68
C LEU A 182 5.57 -17.30 16.22
N LEU A 183 4.59 -17.12 15.34
CA LEU A 183 3.76 -18.23 14.85
C LEU A 183 4.57 -19.23 14.01
N PHE A 184 5.57 -18.79 13.25
CA PHE A 184 6.50 -19.71 12.60
C PHE A 184 7.41 -20.43 13.59
N ALA A 185 7.88 -19.76 14.65
CA ALA A 185 8.66 -20.39 15.71
C ALA A 185 7.85 -21.45 16.47
N LEU A 186 6.56 -21.20 16.69
CA LEU A 186 5.60 -22.15 17.27
C LEU A 186 5.15 -23.25 16.29
N ARG A 187 5.69 -23.26 15.05
CA ARG A 187 5.30 -24.20 13.98
C ARG A 187 3.79 -24.22 13.73
N THR A 188 3.14 -23.07 13.90
CA THR A 188 1.70 -22.94 13.68
C THR A 188 1.37 -23.31 12.23
N ARG A 189 0.45 -24.27 12.06
CA ARG A 189 0.03 -24.70 10.74
C ARG A 189 -0.66 -23.55 10.02
N ARG A 190 -0.45 -23.43 8.71
CA ARG A 190 -1.08 -22.41 7.86
C ARG A 190 -2.60 -22.33 8.02
N ARG A 191 -3.28 -23.48 8.16
CA ARG A 191 -4.74 -23.53 8.40
C ARG A 191 -5.13 -22.85 9.72
N ALA A 192 -4.32 -22.99 10.78
CA ALA A 192 -4.54 -22.33 12.05
C ALA A 192 -4.30 -20.82 11.97
N LEU A 193 -3.29 -20.37 11.19
CA LEU A 193 -3.10 -18.95 10.89
C LEU A 193 -4.31 -18.34 10.20
N MET A 194 -4.82 -19.04 9.18
CA MET A 194 -6.00 -18.59 8.43
C MET A 194 -7.26 -18.58 9.30
N ALA A 195 -7.47 -19.61 10.13
CA ALA A 195 -8.57 -19.65 11.09
C ALA A 195 -8.47 -18.51 12.11
N GLY A 196 -7.27 -18.25 12.65
CA GLY A 196 -7.01 -17.14 13.57
C GLY A 196 -7.30 -15.78 12.94
N LEU A 197 -6.86 -15.55 11.70
CA LEU A 197 -7.21 -14.33 10.96
C LEU A 197 -8.72 -14.23 10.71
N GLY A 198 -9.39 -15.33 10.39
CA GLY A 198 -10.86 -15.36 10.26
C GLY A 198 -11.57 -14.98 11.55
N VAL A 199 -11.11 -15.50 12.69
CA VAL A 199 -11.62 -15.13 14.03
C VAL A 199 -11.36 -13.66 14.31
N VAL A 200 -10.18 -13.12 13.99
CA VAL A 200 -9.88 -11.69 14.15
C VAL A 200 -10.79 -10.83 13.28
N ILE A 201 -11.00 -11.18 12.01
CA ILE A 201 -11.85 -10.43 11.08
C ILE A 201 -13.30 -10.40 11.60
N VAL A 202 -13.87 -11.56 11.92
CA VAL A 202 -15.26 -11.66 12.40
C VAL A 202 -15.40 -11.01 13.77
N GLY A 203 -14.50 -11.31 14.70
CA GLY A 203 -14.52 -10.78 16.06
C GLY A 203 -14.37 -9.26 16.09
N ALA A 204 -13.46 -8.69 15.29
CA ALA A 204 -13.30 -7.25 15.18
C ALA A 204 -14.50 -6.56 14.52
N SER A 205 -15.14 -7.22 13.53
CA SER A 205 -16.36 -6.70 12.89
C SER A 205 -17.53 -6.65 13.89
N VAL A 206 -17.74 -7.74 14.65
CA VAL A 206 -18.76 -7.82 15.71
C VAL A 206 -18.47 -6.83 16.83
N ALA A 207 -17.21 -6.72 17.26
CA ALA A 207 -16.82 -5.75 18.28
C ALA A 207 -17.04 -4.31 17.82
N SER A 208 -16.76 -3.98 16.55
CA SER A 208 -17.00 -2.66 15.98
C SER A 208 -18.49 -2.33 15.91
N TRP A 209 -19.31 -3.31 15.49
CA TRP A 209 -20.77 -3.18 15.50
C TRP A 209 -21.33 -2.96 16.91
N ALA A 210 -20.87 -3.74 17.89
CA ALA A 210 -21.32 -3.65 19.27
C ALA A 210 -20.82 -2.39 20.00
N SER A 211 -19.67 -1.86 19.59
CA SER A 211 -19.09 -0.62 20.15
C SER A 211 -19.74 0.64 19.59
N TYR A 212 -20.41 0.54 18.44
CA TYR A 212 -21.14 1.65 17.85
C TYR A 212 -22.28 2.07 18.79
N ARG A 213 -22.22 3.32 19.26
CA ARG A 213 -23.38 3.99 19.84
C ARG A 213 -23.69 5.20 18.98
N THR A 214 -24.96 5.60 18.97
CA THR A 214 -25.48 6.66 18.11
C THR A 214 -24.66 7.96 18.27
N PRO A 215 -24.50 8.78 17.20
CA PRO A 215 -23.65 9.98 17.23
C PRO A 215 -24.04 11.01 18.31
N ASN A 216 -25.29 10.96 18.80
CA ASN A 216 -25.82 11.86 19.83
C ASN A 216 -25.71 11.30 21.26
N GLY A 217 -25.08 10.15 21.43
CA GLY A 217 -25.03 9.38 22.67
C GLY A 217 -23.84 9.68 23.59
N GLY A 218 -23.23 10.87 23.51
CA GLY A 218 -22.15 11.33 24.42
C GLY A 218 -20.86 10.51 24.35
N ALA A 219 -19.78 11.14 23.86
CA ALA A 219 -18.39 10.68 23.94
C ALA A 219 -18.16 9.18 23.66
N THR A 220 -18.83 8.62 22.64
CA THR A 220 -18.39 7.32 22.13
C THR A 220 -17.13 7.44 21.32
N PRO A 221 -16.23 6.45 21.42
CA PRO A 221 -15.15 6.35 20.47
C PRO A 221 -15.66 6.37 19.05
N ASP A 222 -15.05 7.21 18.21
CA ASP A 222 -15.34 7.18 16.77
C ASP A 222 -14.84 5.83 16.23
N VAL A 223 -15.80 4.90 16.05
CA VAL A 223 -15.56 3.49 15.69
C VAL A 223 -14.76 3.39 14.41
N TYR A 224 -14.94 4.35 13.50
CA TYR A 224 -14.20 4.41 12.24
C TYR A 224 -12.68 4.48 12.44
N PHE A 225 -12.23 5.19 13.47
CA PHE A 225 -10.81 5.39 13.77
C PHE A 225 -10.26 4.36 14.75
N SER A 226 -11.07 3.39 15.17
CA SER A 226 -10.65 2.35 16.11
C SER A 226 -9.63 1.41 15.48
N PRO A 227 -8.53 1.06 16.20
CA PRO A 227 -7.63 -0.01 15.78
C PRO A 227 -8.37 -1.34 15.55
N VAL A 228 -9.46 -1.59 16.28
CA VAL A 228 -10.25 -2.82 16.17
C VAL A 228 -10.83 -2.93 14.76
N LEU A 229 -11.52 -1.90 14.29
CA LEU A 229 -12.08 -1.87 12.95
C LEU A 229 -10.96 -1.88 11.88
N GLY A 230 -9.91 -1.09 12.10
CA GLY A 230 -8.77 -1.01 11.18
C GLY A 230 -8.08 -2.36 10.91
N LEU A 231 -8.08 -3.27 11.89
CA LEU A 231 -7.55 -4.64 11.73
C LEU A 231 -8.31 -5.45 10.68
N VAL A 232 -9.60 -5.20 10.44
CA VAL A 232 -10.44 -6.00 9.55
C VAL A 232 -9.87 -6.04 8.11
N PRO A 233 -9.71 -4.91 7.39
CA PRO A 233 -9.13 -4.94 6.05
C PRO A 233 -7.65 -5.36 6.03
N LEU A 234 -6.86 -4.98 7.03
CA LEU A 234 -5.44 -5.39 7.13
C LEU A 234 -5.31 -6.92 7.26
N ALA A 235 -6.07 -7.54 8.17
CA ALA A 235 -6.13 -8.99 8.36
C ALA A 235 -6.70 -9.70 7.13
N THR A 236 -7.69 -9.10 6.46
CA THR A 236 -8.23 -9.62 5.19
C THR A 236 -7.16 -9.68 4.10
N GLY A 237 -6.30 -8.66 4.00
CA GLY A 237 -5.13 -8.69 3.12
C GLY A 237 -4.12 -9.79 3.49
N CYS A 238 -3.85 -9.98 4.78
CA CYS A 238 -2.99 -11.07 5.27
C CYS A 238 -3.55 -12.45 4.90
N LEU A 239 -4.86 -12.63 5.07
CA LEU A 239 -5.56 -13.85 4.72
C LEU A 239 -5.46 -14.14 3.22
N LEU A 240 -5.65 -13.13 2.37
CA LEU A 240 -5.46 -13.25 0.92
C LEU A 240 -4.02 -13.68 0.56
N ALA A 241 -3.01 -13.08 1.20
CA ALA A 241 -1.62 -13.44 0.96
C ALA A 241 -1.33 -14.89 1.35
N LEU A 242 -1.85 -15.32 2.52
CA LEU A 242 -1.74 -16.71 2.93
C LEU A 242 -2.48 -17.63 1.96
N LEU A 243 -3.68 -17.30 1.51
CA LEU A 243 -4.46 -18.09 0.54
C LEU A 243 -3.68 -18.31 -0.77
N LEU A 244 -3.16 -17.24 -1.37
CA LEU A 244 -2.43 -17.28 -2.64
C LEU A 244 -1.01 -17.87 -2.53
N ASP A 245 -0.53 -18.08 -1.31
CA ASP A 245 0.70 -18.84 -1.07
C ASP A 245 0.52 -20.34 -1.39
N ASP A 246 -0.72 -20.86 -1.40
CA ASP A 246 -1.00 -22.21 -1.90
C ASP A 246 -0.88 -22.28 -3.41
N GLU A 247 -0.23 -23.33 -3.92
CA GLU A 247 -0.20 -23.59 -5.35
C GLU A 247 -1.57 -23.95 -5.91
N ARG A 248 -2.39 -24.71 -5.16
CA ARG A 248 -3.73 -25.14 -5.60
C ARG A 248 -4.67 -23.95 -5.69
N VAL A 249 -4.65 -23.07 -4.68
CA VAL A 249 -5.47 -21.86 -4.66
C VAL A 249 -5.01 -20.90 -5.77
N ARG A 250 -3.69 -20.76 -5.97
CA ARG A 250 -3.14 -19.93 -7.05
C ARG A 250 -3.53 -20.46 -8.44
N ALA A 251 -3.52 -21.78 -8.63
CA ALA A 251 -3.97 -22.40 -9.89
C ALA A 251 -5.47 -22.20 -10.13
N TRP A 252 -6.30 -22.38 -9.10
CA TRP A 252 -7.73 -22.11 -9.16
C TRP A 252 -8.04 -20.63 -9.47
N ALA A 253 -7.35 -19.71 -8.78
CA ALA A 253 -7.49 -18.28 -8.98
C ALA A 253 -6.99 -17.82 -10.36
N ALA A 254 -6.09 -18.56 -11.01
CA ALA A 254 -5.63 -18.27 -12.37
C ALA A 254 -6.66 -18.60 -13.47
N GLY A 255 -7.84 -19.12 -13.12
CA GLY A 255 -8.94 -19.40 -14.05
C GLY A 255 -10.14 -18.46 -13.88
N LEU A 256 -11.35 -19.01 -14.02
CA LEU A 256 -12.62 -18.27 -13.90
C LEU A 256 -12.73 -17.51 -12.57
N ALA A 257 -12.25 -18.08 -11.47
CA ALA A 257 -12.30 -17.46 -10.15
C ALA A 257 -11.57 -16.10 -10.11
N GLY A 258 -10.42 -15.97 -10.76
CA GLY A 258 -9.70 -14.69 -10.84
C GLY A 258 -10.43 -13.66 -11.70
N HIS A 259 -11.07 -14.09 -12.80
CA HIS A 259 -11.88 -13.21 -13.63
C HIS A 259 -13.12 -12.71 -12.89
N LEU A 260 -13.82 -13.60 -12.17
CA LEU A 260 -14.95 -13.25 -11.32
C LEU A 260 -14.49 -12.30 -10.20
N GLY A 261 -13.43 -12.64 -9.47
CA GLY A 261 -12.86 -11.78 -8.43
C GLY A 261 -12.51 -10.39 -8.93
N THR A 262 -11.97 -10.29 -10.15
CA THR A 262 -11.66 -9.00 -10.78
C THR A 262 -12.93 -8.20 -11.08
N TRP A 263 -13.88 -8.76 -11.83
CA TRP A 263 -15.02 -8.01 -12.35
C TRP A 263 -16.14 -7.80 -11.33
N VAL A 264 -16.44 -8.83 -10.54
CA VAL A 264 -17.36 -8.71 -9.40
C VAL A 264 -16.76 -7.78 -8.35
N GLY A 265 -15.44 -7.89 -8.10
CA GLY A 265 -14.73 -7.03 -7.16
C GLY A 265 -14.87 -5.55 -7.51
N ILE A 266 -14.48 -5.15 -8.73
CA ILE A 266 -14.60 -3.74 -9.14
C ILE A 266 -16.06 -3.28 -9.24
N GLY A 267 -16.96 -4.14 -9.73
CA GLY A 267 -18.38 -3.83 -9.88
C GLY A 267 -19.06 -3.56 -8.54
N LEU A 268 -18.80 -4.39 -7.53
CA LEU A 268 -19.36 -4.20 -6.18
C LEU A 268 -18.75 -2.99 -5.48
N LEU A 269 -17.44 -2.73 -5.60
CA LEU A 269 -16.85 -1.52 -5.02
C LEU A 269 -17.41 -0.25 -5.68
N ALA A 270 -17.58 -0.24 -7.00
CA ALA A 270 -18.21 0.87 -7.70
C ALA A 270 -19.68 1.04 -7.32
N ALA A 271 -20.42 -0.07 -7.19
CA ALA A 271 -21.82 -0.03 -6.75
C ALA A 271 -21.95 0.57 -5.35
N VAL A 272 -21.10 0.17 -4.39
CA VAL A 272 -21.09 0.77 -3.05
C VAL A 272 -20.70 2.25 -3.12
N GLN A 273 -19.69 2.62 -3.92
CA GLN A 273 -19.23 4.00 -4.06
C GLN A 273 -20.34 4.96 -4.50
N PHE A 274 -21.20 4.55 -5.44
CA PHE A 274 -22.28 5.39 -5.97
C PHE A 274 -23.62 5.21 -5.26
N TRP A 275 -23.73 4.25 -4.34
CA TRP A 275 -24.92 4.02 -3.53
C TRP A 275 -24.81 4.65 -2.14
N ILE A 276 -23.59 4.80 -1.63
CA ILE A 276 -23.36 5.30 -0.27
C ILE A 276 -23.47 6.83 -0.21
N ASP A 277 -24.19 7.34 0.78
CA ASP A 277 -24.37 8.77 1.02
C ASP A 277 -23.51 9.26 2.21
N ASP A 278 -23.45 10.58 2.43
CA ASP A 278 -22.65 11.23 3.48
C ASP A 278 -23.02 10.80 4.91
N ASP A 279 -24.18 10.19 5.11
CA ASP A 279 -24.67 9.69 6.39
C ASP A 279 -24.18 8.26 6.72
N TRP A 280 -23.25 7.69 5.94
CA TRP A 280 -22.77 6.31 6.13
C TRP A 280 -22.22 6.04 7.53
N THR A 281 -21.69 7.06 8.21
CA THR A 281 -21.19 6.97 9.59
C THR A 281 -22.30 6.88 10.64
N GLN A 282 -23.55 7.19 10.28
CA GLN A 282 -24.71 7.21 11.19
C GLN A 282 -25.33 5.82 11.40
N HIS A 283 -24.75 4.78 10.81
CA HIS A 283 -25.34 3.46 10.75
C HIS A 283 -24.42 2.38 11.35
N ALA A 284 -24.92 1.64 12.34
CA ALA A 284 -24.17 0.55 12.98
C ALA A 284 -23.74 -0.53 11.97
N TRP A 285 -24.61 -0.85 11.00
CA TRP A 285 -24.34 -1.85 9.97
C TRP A 285 -23.18 -1.45 9.06
N THR A 286 -22.83 -0.16 8.96
CA THR A 286 -21.66 0.27 8.21
C THR A 286 -20.37 -0.31 8.80
N PHE A 287 -20.22 -0.23 10.12
CA PHE A 287 -19.03 -0.70 10.85
C PHE A 287 -19.00 -2.22 11.03
N GLY A 288 -20.17 -2.84 11.17
CA GLY A 288 -20.30 -4.28 11.39
C GLY A 288 -20.33 -5.14 10.13
N LEU A 289 -20.80 -4.58 9.01
CA LEU A 289 -21.10 -5.35 7.79
C LEU A 289 -20.48 -4.71 6.55
N LEU A 290 -20.76 -3.43 6.27
CA LEU A 290 -20.34 -2.80 5.01
C LEU A 290 -18.82 -2.68 4.88
N LEU A 291 -18.14 -2.14 5.89
CA LEU A 291 -16.68 -1.99 5.89
C LEU A 291 -15.96 -3.35 5.84
N PRO A 292 -16.35 -4.36 6.64
CA PRO A 292 -15.83 -5.72 6.46
C PRO A 292 -16.08 -6.31 5.07
N ALA A 293 -17.29 -6.13 4.52
CA ALA A 293 -17.65 -6.64 3.19
C ALA A 293 -16.81 -5.97 2.09
N THR A 294 -16.64 -4.64 2.12
CA THR A 294 -15.76 -3.93 1.17
C THR A 294 -14.30 -4.37 1.29
N GLY A 295 -13.83 -4.74 2.49
CA GLY A 295 -12.53 -5.39 2.69
C GLY A 295 -12.40 -6.73 1.97
N LEU A 296 -13.42 -7.61 2.09
CA LEU A 296 -13.47 -8.90 1.40
C LEU A 296 -13.54 -8.74 -0.13
N VAL A 297 -14.38 -7.82 -0.61
CA VAL A 297 -14.51 -7.49 -2.04
C VAL A 297 -13.20 -6.93 -2.59
N SER A 298 -12.52 -6.06 -1.83
CA SER A 298 -11.19 -5.55 -2.19
C SER A 298 -10.16 -6.67 -2.28
N ALA A 299 -10.19 -7.65 -1.36
CA ALA A 299 -9.31 -8.81 -1.43
C ALA A 299 -9.61 -9.71 -2.63
N ALA A 300 -10.88 -9.89 -3.01
CA ALA A 300 -11.25 -10.61 -4.22
C ALA A 300 -10.75 -9.89 -5.49
N LEU A 301 -10.88 -8.56 -5.55
CA LEU A 301 -10.34 -7.74 -6.64
C LEU A 301 -8.82 -7.87 -6.74
N ILE A 302 -8.11 -7.66 -5.63
CA ILE A 302 -6.64 -7.79 -5.57
C ILE A 302 -6.22 -9.20 -5.98
N GLY A 303 -6.88 -10.23 -5.46
CA GLY A 303 -6.64 -11.64 -5.80
C GLY A 303 -6.84 -11.94 -7.27
N GLY A 304 -7.90 -11.40 -7.88
CA GLY A 304 -8.15 -11.48 -9.31
C GLY A 304 -7.06 -10.80 -10.14
N LEU A 305 -6.72 -9.55 -9.81
CA LEU A 305 -5.71 -8.76 -10.53
C LEU A 305 -4.32 -9.40 -10.51
N VAL A 306 -3.95 -10.11 -9.43
CA VAL A 306 -2.67 -10.82 -9.35
C VAL A 306 -2.72 -12.23 -9.93
N SER A 307 -3.90 -12.78 -10.20
CA SER A 307 -4.04 -14.17 -10.64
C SER A 307 -4.31 -14.29 -12.14
N VAL A 308 -5.08 -13.36 -12.73
CA VAL A 308 -5.42 -13.36 -14.16
C VAL A 308 -5.06 -12.06 -14.87
N ARG A 309 -4.77 -12.16 -16.17
CA ARG A 309 -4.62 -10.97 -17.02
C ARG A 309 -5.98 -10.63 -17.64
N SER A 310 -6.64 -9.63 -17.08
CA SER A 310 -7.91 -9.09 -17.56
C SER A 310 -7.72 -7.74 -18.28
N PRO A 311 -8.70 -7.29 -19.08
CA PRO A 311 -8.71 -5.93 -19.61
C PRO A 311 -8.55 -4.86 -18.52
N LEU A 312 -9.20 -5.06 -17.36
CA LEU A 312 -9.02 -4.20 -16.20
C LEU A 312 -7.57 -4.20 -15.70
N SER A 313 -6.93 -5.37 -15.54
CA SER A 313 -5.52 -5.46 -15.14
C SER A 313 -4.59 -4.76 -16.14
N ALA A 314 -4.88 -4.85 -17.43
CA ALA A 314 -4.15 -4.13 -18.47
C ALA A 314 -4.33 -2.61 -18.38
N ALA A 315 -5.57 -2.13 -18.17
CA ALA A 315 -5.87 -0.72 -17.97
C ALA A 315 -5.20 -0.18 -16.70
N LEU A 316 -5.26 -0.93 -15.59
CA LEU A 316 -4.58 -0.58 -14.35
C LEU A 316 -3.05 -0.57 -14.51
N SER A 317 -2.52 -1.41 -15.41
CA SER A 317 -1.10 -1.44 -15.72
C SER A 317 -0.65 -0.36 -16.70
N TRP A 318 -1.54 0.54 -17.14
CA TRP A 318 -1.19 1.66 -18.00
C TRP A 318 -0.10 2.52 -17.34
N THR A 319 0.95 2.85 -18.11
CA THR A 319 2.19 3.42 -17.57
C THR A 319 1.98 4.66 -16.69
N PRO A 320 1.17 5.67 -17.08
CA PRO A 320 0.91 6.83 -16.23
C PRO A 320 0.23 6.45 -14.91
N MET A 321 -0.73 5.54 -14.95
CA MET A 321 -1.49 5.15 -13.76
C MET A 321 -0.64 4.33 -12.80
N ALA A 322 0.09 3.34 -13.29
CA ALA A 322 1.02 2.58 -12.47
C ALA A 322 2.20 3.44 -11.99
N TRP A 323 2.66 4.40 -12.79
CA TRP A 323 3.69 5.35 -12.37
C TRP A 323 3.19 6.18 -11.18
N PHE A 324 1.99 6.77 -11.27
CA PHE A 324 1.43 7.59 -10.22
C PHE A 324 1.29 6.79 -8.91
N GLY A 325 0.71 5.60 -9.00
CA GLY A 325 0.45 4.78 -7.82
C GLY A 325 1.71 4.25 -7.16
N ARG A 326 2.78 4.06 -7.93
CA ARG A 326 4.09 3.65 -7.43
C ARG A 326 4.92 4.80 -6.88
N ARG A 327 4.85 5.98 -7.51
CA ARG A 327 5.78 7.10 -7.29
C ARG A 327 5.18 8.26 -6.51
N VAL A 328 3.89 8.50 -6.63
CA VAL A 328 3.23 9.74 -6.21
C VAL A 328 2.15 9.47 -5.17
N SER A 329 1.51 8.30 -5.15
CA SER A 329 0.37 8.01 -4.26
C SER A 329 0.60 8.36 -2.79
N TYR A 330 1.80 8.08 -2.25
CA TYR A 330 2.12 8.40 -0.86
C TYR A 330 2.23 9.91 -0.62
N SER A 331 2.99 10.62 -1.46
CA SER A 331 3.01 12.08 -1.43
C SER A 331 1.62 12.69 -1.68
N ALA A 332 0.82 12.16 -2.60
CA ALA A 332 -0.55 12.64 -2.83
C ALA A 332 -1.40 12.50 -1.57
N TYR A 333 -1.32 11.35 -0.90
CA TYR A 333 -1.97 11.14 0.39
C TYR A 333 -1.53 12.14 1.46
N LEU A 334 -0.22 12.40 1.62
CA LEU A 334 0.27 13.32 2.65
C LEU A 334 -0.12 14.78 2.37
N TRP A 335 -0.04 15.22 1.12
CA TRP A 335 -0.10 16.64 0.79
C TRP A 335 -1.51 17.12 0.44
N HIS A 336 -2.43 16.27 -0.02
CA HIS A 336 -3.74 16.72 -0.48
C HIS A 336 -4.54 17.50 0.57
N PRO A 337 -4.62 17.12 1.86
CA PRO A 337 -5.45 17.84 2.82
C PRO A 337 -4.84 19.20 3.16
N LEU A 338 -3.50 19.29 3.20
CA LEU A 338 -2.80 20.56 3.42
C LEU A 338 -3.03 21.52 2.24
N VAL A 339 -2.97 21.02 1.00
CA VAL A 339 -3.26 21.84 -0.20
C VAL A 339 -4.71 22.32 -0.20
N ILE A 340 -5.66 21.43 0.10
CA ILE A 340 -7.08 21.79 0.20
C ILE A 340 -7.31 22.83 1.30
N ALA A 341 -6.70 22.65 2.47
CA ALA A 341 -6.83 23.57 3.59
C ALA A 341 -6.24 24.95 3.31
N LEU A 342 -5.13 25.03 2.57
CA LEU A 342 -4.46 26.30 2.24
C LEU A 342 -5.13 27.04 1.08
N LEU A 343 -5.51 26.31 0.03
CA LEU A 343 -5.94 26.91 -1.23
C LEU A 343 -7.45 26.85 -1.43
N GLY A 344 -8.20 26.15 -0.58
CA GLY A 344 -9.63 25.91 -0.76
C GLY A 344 -10.45 27.19 -0.87
N THR A 345 -10.25 28.14 0.04
CA THR A 345 -10.98 29.42 0.04
C THR A 345 -10.66 30.24 -1.22
N VAL A 346 -9.38 30.32 -1.58
CA VAL A 346 -8.90 31.02 -2.77
C VAL A 346 -9.48 30.37 -4.03
N ALA A 347 -9.39 29.04 -4.15
CA ALA A 347 -9.89 28.30 -5.29
C ALA A 347 -11.41 28.45 -5.46
N SER A 348 -12.18 28.37 -4.37
CA SER A 348 -13.63 28.60 -4.40
C SER A 348 -13.98 30.01 -4.85
N SER A 349 -13.26 31.02 -4.38
CA SER A 349 -13.50 32.42 -4.80
C SER A 349 -13.12 32.68 -6.26
N ALA A 350 -12.05 32.06 -6.77
CA ALA A 350 -11.52 32.31 -8.11
C ALA A 350 -12.18 31.44 -9.20
N PHE A 351 -12.56 30.20 -8.88
CA PHE A 351 -13.00 29.20 -9.87
C PHE A 351 -14.43 28.69 -9.64
N GLY A 352 -15.10 29.07 -8.55
CA GLY A 352 -16.47 28.68 -8.25
C GLY A 352 -16.68 27.17 -8.28
N ALA A 353 -17.63 26.70 -9.07
CA ALA A 353 -17.95 25.27 -9.22
C ALA A 353 -16.79 24.40 -9.75
N TRP A 354 -15.77 25.01 -10.37
CA TRP A 354 -14.59 24.32 -10.90
C TRP A 354 -13.40 24.31 -9.93
N ALA A 355 -13.56 24.83 -8.71
CA ALA A 355 -12.52 24.88 -7.71
C ALA A 355 -11.91 23.50 -7.42
N TRP A 356 -12.73 22.44 -7.38
CA TRP A 356 -12.26 21.08 -7.12
C TRP A 356 -11.30 20.57 -8.20
N VAL A 357 -11.50 20.91 -9.47
CA VAL A 357 -10.59 20.53 -10.57
C VAL A 357 -9.23 21.19 -10.36
N TRP A 358 -9.25 22.47 -10.02
CA TRP A 358 -8.05 23.26 -9.81
C TRP A 358 -7.27 22.77 -8.58
N LEU A 359 -7.97 22.50 -7.47
CA LEU A 359 -7.40 21.95 -6.24
C LEU A 359 -6.83 20.55 -6.46
N LEU A 360 -7.51 19.69 -7.21
CA LEU A 360 -6.99 18.37 -7.59
C LEU A 360 -5.69 18.49 -8.38
N GLY A 361 -5.66 19.38 -9.38
CA GLY A 361 -4.44 19.68 -10.15
C GLY A 361 -3.30 20.21 -9.28
N ALA A 362 -3.58 21.15 -8.38
CA ALA A 362 -2.61 21.69 -7.44
C ALA A 362 -2.07 20.62 -6.47
N ALA A 363 -2.96 19.79 -5.92
CA ALA A 363 -2.57 18.71 -5.01
C ALA A 363 -1.70 17.67 -5.72
N VAL A 364 -2.04 17.29 -6.96
CA VAL A 364 -1.22 16.41 -7.79
C VAL A 364 0.15 17.04 -8.08
N LEU A 365 0.19 18.32 -8.43
CA LEU A 365 1.45 19.03 -8.73
C LEU A 365 2.38 19.05 -7.51
N VAL A 366 1.84 19.43 -6.33
CA VAL A 366 2.59 19.42 -5.07
C VAL A 366 3.05 18.00 -4.73
N ALA A 367 2.20 17.00 -4.89
CA ALA A 367 2.54 15.60 -4.64
C ALA A 367 3.68 15.10 -5.53
N VAL A 368 3.66 15.42 -6.82
CA VAL A 368 4.74 15.08 -7.75
C VAL A 368 6.03 15.79 -7.34
N GLY A 369 5.97 17.09 -7.03
CA GLY A 369 7.11 17.86 -6.54
C GLY A 369 7.73 17.24 -5.28
N ALA A 370 6.90 16.96 -4.28
CA ALA A 370 7.32 16.37 -3.00
C ALA A 370 7.94 14.96 -3.17
N ALA A 371 7.34 14.11 -4.02
CA ALA A 371 7.86 12.78 -4.30
C ALA A 371 9.28 12.84 -4.89
N TYR A 372 9.53 13.79 -5.80
CA TYR A 372 10.84 13.94 -6.42
C TYR A 372 11.84 14.72 -5.56
N ALA A 373 11.37 15.60 -4.67
CA ALA A 373 12.21 16.34 -3.73
C ALA A 373 12.67 15.48 -2.55
N VAL A 374 11.85 14.52 -2.09
CA VAL A 374 12.12 13.77 -0.85
C VAL A 374 12.26 12.28 -1.11
N GLU A 375 11.23 11.63 -1.66
CA GLU A 375 11.19 10.17 -1.75
C GLU A 375 12.25 9.62 -2.72
N VAL A 376 12.38 10.23 -3.90
CA VAL A 376 13.33 9.77 -4.94
C VAL A 376 14.80 9.88 -4.48
N PRO A 377 15.27 11.00 -3.90
CA PRO A 377 16.63 11.09 -3.35
C PRO A 377 16.91 10.05 -2.27
N VAL A 378 15.97 9.84 -1.34
CA VAL A 378 16.12 8.84 -0.27
C VAL A 378 16.18 7.42 -0.87
N GLU A 379 15.37 7.12 -1.88
CA GLU A 379 15.43 5.83 -2.57
C GLU A 379 16.79 5.61 -3.25
N LYS A 380 17.31 6.63 -3.95
CA LYS A 380 18.63 6.60 -4.61
C LYS A 380 19.74 6.38 -3.59
N LEU A 381 19.73 7.12 -2.49
CA LEU A 381 20.70 6.98 -1.40
C LEU A 381 20.70 5.56 -0.83
N ARG A 382 19.51 5.00 -0.58
CA ARG A 382 19.36 3.61 -0.10
C ARG A 382 19.85 2.57 -1.10
N ARG A 383 19.72 2.80 -2.42
CA ARG A 383 20.29 1.91 -3.46
C ARG A 383 21.81 1.95 -3.40
N ARG A 384 22.42 3.14 -3.37
CA ARG A 384 23.87 3.32 -3.24
C ARG A 384 24.45 2.64 -1.99
N PHE A 385 23.83 2.82 -0.82
CA PHE A 385 24.28 2.16 0.41
C PHE A 385 24.22 0.63 0.34
N ARG A 386 23.20 0.07 -0.33
CA ARG A 386 23.09 -1.39 -0.53
C ARG A 386 24.15 -1.92 -1.49
N GLU A 387 24.44 -1.19 -2.55
CA GLU A 387 25.51 -1.53 -3.50
C GLU A 387 26.88 -1.47 -2.82
N ALA A 388 27.18 -0.41 -2.08
CA ALA A 388 28.42 -0.28 -1.31
C ALA A 388 28.61 -1.44 -0.31
N ARG A 389 27.56 -1.80 0.45
CA ARG A 389 27.63 -2.95 1.37
C ARG A 389 27.86 -4.28 0.67
N ARG A 390 27.31 -4.47 -0.54
CA ARG A 390 27.52 -5.69 -1.33
C ARG A 390 28.96 -5.79 -1.83
N LEU A 391 29.53 -4.68 -2.30
CA LEU A 391 30.92 -4.62 -2.75
C LEU A 391 31.89 -4.92 -1.60
N LEU A 392 31.70 -4.28 -0.44
CA LEU A 392 32.51 -4.54 0.76
C LEU A 392 32.39 -5.99 1.25
N ALA A 393 31.22 -6.60 1.14
CA ALA A 393 31.04 -8.01 1.49
C ALA A 393 31.78 -8.93 0.49
N ALA A 394 31.71 -8.63 -0.81
CA ALA A 394 32.41 -9.38 -1.85
C ALA A 394 33.94 -9.28 -1.69
N GLU A 395 34.46 -8.09 -1.40
CA GLU A 395 35.89 -7.88 -1.10
C GLU A 395 36.34 -8.69 0.11
N ARG A 396 35.56 -8.69 1.20
CA ARG A 396 35.88 -9.48 2.40
C ARG A 396 35.88 -10.99 2.12
N SER A 397 34.92 -11.47 1.34
CA SER A 397 34.87 -12.87 0.94
C SER A 397 36.07 -13.23 0.06
N ALA A 398 36.42 -12.40 -0.92
CA ALA A 398 37.60 -12.63 -1.77
C ALA A 398 38.92 -12.65 -0.98
N ALA A 399 39.05 -11.77 0.02
CA ALA A 399 40.21 -11.74 0.91
C ALA A 399 40.32 -12.98 1.82
N GLN A 400 39.20 -13.64 2.13
CA GLN A 400 39.18 -14.87 2.93
C GLN A 400 39.52 -16.11 2.10
N THR A 401 39.24 -16.14 0.80
CA THR A 401 39.57 -17.28 -0.08
C THR A 401 41.04 -17.32 -0.50
N LEU A 402 41.78 -16.22 -0.31
CA LEU A 402 43.21 -16.10 -0.62
C LEU A 402 44.14 -16.44 0.56
N ARG A 403 43.55 -16.76 1.72
CA ARG A 403 44.25 -17.29 2.91
C ARG A 403 43.87 -18.75 3.07
#